data_AF-A0A066XFE4-F1
#
_entry.id   AF-A0A066XFE4-F1
#
_cell.length_a   1.000
_cell.length_b   1.000
_cell.length_c   1.000
_cell.angle_alpha   90.00
_cell.angle_beta   90.00
_cell.angle_gamma   90.00
#
_symmetry.space_group_name_H-M   'P 1'
#
loop_
_entity.id
_entity.type
_entity.pdbx_description
1 polymer ?
#
loop_
_entity_poly.entity_id
_entity_poly.type
_entity_poly.pdbx_seq_one_letter_code
_entity_poly.pdbx_strand_id
1 'polypeptide(L)'
;MPSGTCLRLAIVAAVFFIAAIFLVPQLPHVGYNVPTSLGHSTPTTDSKDTSTGIQKPNDPIGKPAEAVDATTSLIVPVASHGATGIKGSPPMPTSGSVSDTKPGTKTVSKLEAGQTLYPFRLVSPNGRYKLHLLDSGSLSLFDTKTDVELFTSDTEYYWPVTWQVELTQEGVLMLSWANETAAPYGATPWVSNLLPDCASVETGNEKPVLELLDSGKLHIRAGSKTTCLLHRAADDMGRLAIVYTGFLRTYLKTCKEQNNKLVKTWTGSGGVDVHVFTYLEDVHHDSGDPVSKESITKHLKSCFGDALKTVEIKKLDEVKESAGKAPEVLAKECGEDKLNHQLSQWKALYLASQQVQDYMMKEGVSYDYIYKGRLDLLFWGDSPALSSLKVPENGILAPRVTLDWTWYAMLHDGELRAGVTDITAFGRPNAMFTYLALYREFIRTRAFEKETAKWKGFNTKTREKNPDGQEGCTPEGILAYWLRINGIAVKTDWRFKMGLLRGNGKVIFTCPEGRGWLCPGFVPQVHDDGTLF
;
A
#
# COMPACT_ATOMS: atom_id res chain seq x y z
N MET A 1 -37.27 14.62 -54.14
CA MET A 1 -36.68 13.96 -52.95
C MET A 1 -35.26 14.48 -52.82
N PRO A 2 -34.93 15.28 -51.78
CA PRO A 2 -34.53 14.70 -50.50
C PRO A 2 -35.01 15.49 -49.26
N SER A 3 -35.55 14.80 -48.24
CA SER A 3 -35.91 15.44 -46.95
C SER A 3 -35.89 14.48 -45.76
N GLY A 4 -36.31 13.22 -45.96
CA GLY A 4 -36.36 12.22 -44.88
C GLY A 4 -35.01 11.88 -44.25
N THR A 5 -33.91 11.95 -44.98
CA THR A 5 -32.57 11.57 -44.49
C THR A 5 -32.03 12.58 -43.47
N CYS A 6 -32.12 13.88 -43.77
CA CYS A 6 -31.67 14.93 -42.86
C CYS A 6 -32.50 14.98 -41.57
N LEU A 7 -33.82 14.77 -41.67
CA LEU A 7 -34.71 14.71 -40.50
C LEU A 7 -34.33 13.55 -39.57
N ARG A 8 -34.02 12.36 -40.12
CA ARG A 8 -33.57 11.21 -39.33
C ARG A 8 -32.21 11.45 -38.66
N LEU A 9 -31.26 12.07 -39.37
CA LEU A 9 -29.96 12.46 -38.78
C LEU A 9 -30.13 13.49 -37.65
N ALA A 10 -30.99 14.50 -37.83
CA ALA A 10 -31.26 15.49 -36.79
C ALA A 10 -31.90 14.86 -35.54
N ILE A 11 -32.84 13.91 -35.70
CA ILE A 11 -33.45 13.17 -34.58
C ILE A 11 -32.40 12.31 -33.85
N VAL A 12 -31.55 11.58 -34.58
CA VAL A 12 -30.47 10.77 -33.96
C VAL A 12 -29.49 11.66 -33.20
N ALA A 13 -29.07 12.79 -33.77
CA ALA A 13 -28.19 13.75 -33.10
C ALA A 13 -28.83 14.35 -31.83
N ALA A 14 -30.12 14.70 -31.89
CA ALA A 14 -30.86 15.20 -30.72
C ALA A 14 -30.97 14.14 -29.62
N VAL A 15 -31.24 12.87 -29.96
CA VAL A 15 -31.27 11.76 -28.98
C VAL A 15 -29.90 11.54 -28.36
N PHE A 16 -28.80 11.62 -29.11
CA PHE A 16 -27.44 11.54 -28.57
C PHE A 16 -27.10 12.73 -27.65
N PHE A 17 -27.51 13.96 -27.99
CA PHE A 17 -27.32 15.12 -27.11
C PHE A 17 -28.13 15.01 -25.80
N ILE A 18 -29.38 14.57 -25.87
CA ILE A 18 -30.22 14.34 -24.69
C ILE A 18 -29.61 13.22 -23.83
N ALA A 19 -29.16 12.12 -24.44
CA ALA A 19 -28.48 11.04 -23.74
C ALA A 19 -27.19 11.53 -23.06
N ALA A 20 -26.38 12.38 -23.71
CA ALA A 20 -25.18 12.97 -23.13
C ALA A 20 -25.50 13.85 -21.89
N ILE A 21 -26.58 14.66 -21.95
CA ILE A 21 -27.03 15.49 -20.82
C ILE A 21 -27.45 14.64 -19.61
N PHE A 22 -28.05 13.46 -19.83
CA PHE A 22 -28.45 12.53 -18.77
C PHE A 22 -27.37 11.50 -18.38
N LEU A 23 -26.27 11.39 -19.14
CA LEU A 23 -25.12 10.51 -18.85
C LEU A 23 -23.95 11.23 -18.18
N VAL A 24 -23.93 12.57 -18.15
CA VAL A 24 -23.13 13.30 -17.16
C VAL A 24 -23.71 12.97 -15.77
N PRO A 25 -22.93 12.40 -14.84
CA PRO A 25 -23.41 12.19 -13.48
C PRO A 25 -23.75 13.54 -12.86
N GLN A 26 -25.01 13.73 -12.43
CA GLN A 26 -25.34 14.82 -11.52
C GLN A 26 -24.70 14.52 -10.16
N LEU A 27 -23.45 14.97 -10.01
CA LEU A 27 -22.70 14.89 -8.76
C LEU A 27 -23.55 15.51 -7.64
N PRO A 28 -23.85 14.77 -6.56
CA PRO A 28 -24.64 15.33 -5.47
C PRO A 28 -23.88 16.48 -4.83
N HIS A 29 -24.51 17.67 -4.75
CA HIS A 29 -23.97 18.84 -4.07
C HIS A 29 -23.93 18.62 -2.56
N VAL A 30 -22.94 17.85 -2.09
CA VAL A 30 -22.60 17.68 -0.68
C VAL A 30 -21.14 18.06 -0.51
N GLY A 31 -20.91 19.26 0.05
CA GLY A 31 -19.56 19.73 0.34
C GLY A 31 -18.93 18.91 1.45
N TYR A 32 -17.93 18.09 1.11
CA TYR A 32 -17.06 17.44 2.09
C TYR A 32 -16.15 18.48 2.75
N ASN A 33 -16.63 19.08 3.85
CA ASN A 33 -15.74 19.70 4.81
C ASN A 33 -14.79 18.62 5.36
N VAL A 34 -13.49 18.80 5.15
CA VAL A 34 -12.46 17.97 5.80
C VAL A 34 -12.27 18.49 7.23
N PRO A 35 -12.58 17.72 8.28
CA PRO A 35 -12.34 18.16 9.66
C PRO A 35 -10.87 17.90 10.00
N THR A 36 -10.03 18.92 9.86
CA THR A 36 -8.60 18.87 10.21
C THR A 36 -8.42 18.89 11.73
N SER A 37 -8.76 17.79 12.39
CA SER A 37 -8.60 17.62 13.84
C SER A 37 -8.18 16.20 14.22
N LEU A 38 -6.88 15.92 14.17
CA LEU A 38 -6.25 14.79 14.87
C LEU A 38 -6.22 15.08 16.38
N GLY A 39 -7.40 15.05 17.00
CA GLY A 39 -7.55 15.25 18.45
C GLY A 39 -7.41 13.93 19.20
N HIS A 40 -6.39 13.80 20.05
CA HIS A 40 -6.30 12.68 20.99
C HIS A 40 -7.52 12.68 21.94
N SER A 41 -8.27 11.58 21.95
CA SER A 41 -9.43 11.41 22.82
C SER A 41 -9.02 11.05 24.24
N THR A 42 -8.63 12.04 25.04
CA THR A 42 -8.66 11.91 26.51
C THR A 42 -10.13 11.74 26.96
N PRO A 43 -10.41 10.86 27.95
CA PRO A 43 -11.78 10.53 28.31
C PRO A 43 -12.43 11.62 29.17
N THR A 44 -13.41 12.34 28.60
CA THR A 44 -14.27 13.25 29.36
C THR A 44 -15.36 12.47 30.10
N THR A 45 -15.28 12.44 31.43
CA THR A 45 -16.41 12.11 32.29
C THR A 45 -17.32 13.34 32.43
N ASP A 46 -18.63 13.18 32.23
CA ASP A 46 -19.58 13.58 33.28
C ASP A 46 -20.95 12.87 33.15
N SER A 47 -21.86 13.15 34.10
CA SER A 47 -22.79 12.16 34.66
C SER A 47 -24.30 12.46 34.49
N LYS A 48 -25.13 11.50 34.95
CA LYS A 48 -26.59 11.54 35.27
C LYS A 48 -27.58 11.12 34.17
N ASP A 49 -28.69 10.44 34.47
CA ASP A 49 -29.13 9.68 35.67
C ASP A 49 -30.08 8.56 35.14
N THR A 50 -30.11 7.32 35.67
CA THR A 50 -31.05 6.94 36.75
C THR A 50 -30.85 5.48 37.26
N SER A 51 -31.13 5.28 38.56
CA SER A 51 -31.61 4.06 39.29
C SER A 51 -31.93 2.75 38.51
N THR A 52 -31.71 1.53 39.02
CA THR A 52 -31.41 0.97 40.38
C THR A 52 -30.54 -0.31 40.26
N GLY A 53 -29.90 -0.91 41.29
CA GLY A 53 -29.68 -0.57 42.71
C GLY A 53 -29.30 -1.81 43.56
N ILE A 54 -28.60 -1.64 44.70
CA ILE A 54 -28.35 -2.65 45.79
C ILE A 54 -27.41 -3.84 45.35
N GLN A 55 -26.31 -4.25 46.03
CA GLN A 55 -25.90 -4.20 47.45
C GLN A 55 -24.34 -4.15 47.63
N LYS A 56 -23.86 -4.01 48.88
CA LYS A 56 -22.46 -4.10 49.37
C LYS A 56 -22.50 -4.79 50.78
N PRO A 57 -21.39 -5.16 51.47
CA PRO A 57 -19.97 -5.16 51.11
C PRO A 57 -19.21 -6.47 51.51
N ASN A 58 -17.88 -6.53 51.27
CA ASN A 58 -16.86 -6.73 52.32
C ASN A 58 -15.41 -6.72 51.79
N ASP A 59 -14.62 -5.77 52.30
CA ASP A 59 -13.14 -5.71 52.37
C ASP A 59 -12.71 -6.27 53.77
N PRO A 60 -11.43 -6.29 54.27
CA PRO A 60 -10.28 -5.42 53.93
C PRO A 60 -8.82 -5.96 54.10
N ILE A 61 -7.85 -5.01 54.03
CA ILE A 61 -6.47 -4.98 54.61
C ILE A 61 -5.32 -5.48 53.71
N GLY A 62 -4.30 -4.61 53.50
CA GLY A 62 -3.03 -4.99 52.82
C GLY A 62 -2.08 -3.84 52.38
N LYS A 63 -1.75 -2.87 53.24
CA LYS A 63 -0.80 -1.74 53.00
C LYS A 63 -0.42 -1.06 54.34
N PRO A 64 0.57 -0.14 54.44
CA PRO A 64 1.59 0.32 53.47
C PRO A 64 3.05 0.44 54.04
N ALA A 65 4.01 0.85 53.19
CA ALA A 65 5.19 1.70 53.49
C ALA A 65 5.93 2.00 52.15
N GLU A 66 6.54 3.16 51.87
CA GLU A 66 6.50 4.49 52.52
C GLU A 66 6.79 5.63 51.49
N ALA A 67 6.81 6.87 51.98
CA ALA A 67 6.93 8.19 51.32
C ALA A 67 8.16 8.39 50.36
N VAL A 68 8.36 9.49 49.60
CA VAL A 68 8.08 10.95 49.77
C VAL A 68 7.81 11.57 48.37
N ASP A 69 6.68 12.27 48.09
CA ASP A 69 6.39 13.72 48.32
C ASP A 69 7.32 14.68 47.52
N ALA A 70 6.89 15.77 46.85
CA ALA A 70 5.57 16.41 46.63
C ALA A 70 5.58 17.12 45.23
N THR A 71 4.97 18.27 44.85
CA THR A 71 4.17 19.33 45.51
C THR A 71 3.35 20.16 44.48
N THR A 72 2.16 20.64 44.88
CA THR A 72 1.40 21.87 44.48
C THR A 72 1.09 22.27 43.01
N SER A 73 -0.16 22.72 42.80
CA SER A 73 -0.74 23.33 41.59
C SER A 73 -1.04 24.84 41.74
N LEU A 74 -1.24 25.58 40.62
CA LEU A 74 -1.97 26.87 40.44
C LEU A 74 -1.82 27.31 38.95
N ILE A 75 -2.81 27.25 38.03
CA ILE A 75 -4.05 28.03 37.78
C ILE A 75 -3.81 29.50 37.30
N VAL A 76 -4.68 29.99 36.38
CA VAL A 76 -4.96 31.38 35.92
C VAL A 76 -4.18 31.87 34.66
N PRO A 77 -4.80 32.53 33.63
CA PRO A 77 -6.20 32.55 33.17
C PRO A 77 -6.39 32.31 31.65
N VAL A 78 -7.65 32.32 31.17
CA VAL A 78 -8.01 32.65 29.78
C VAL A 78 -8.26 34.16 29.66
N ALA A 79 -7.88 34.79 28.54
CA ALA A 79 -8.22 36.17 28.20
C ALA A 79 -8.71 36.29 26.74
N SER A 80 -9.59 37.27 26.48
CA SER A 80 -10.41 37.36 25.26
C SER A 80 -10.00 38.49 24.30
N HIS A 81 -10.69 38.58 23.15
CA HIS A 81 -10.40 39.52 22.06
C HIS A 81 -10.29 41.00 22.49
N GLY A 82 -9.35 41.71 21.86
CA GLY A 82 -9.35 43.17 21.76
C GLY A 82 -8.91 43.58 20.35
N ALA A 83 -9.71 44.41 19.67
CA ALA A 83 -9.43 44.86 18.31
C ALA A 83 -9.14 46.37 18.27
N THR A 84 -8.04 46.77 17.63
CA THR A 84 -7.73 48.15 17.28
C THR A 84 -7.09 48.20 15.89
N GLY A 85 -7.74 48.87 14.95
CA GLY A 85 -7.20 49.10 13.60
C GLY A 85 -6.44 50.43 13.53
N ILE A 86 -5.28 50.44 12.87
CA ILE A 86 -4.54 51.66 12.53
C ILE A 86 -4.35 51.68 11.01
N LYS A 87 -4.67 52.81 10.37
CA LYS A 87 -4.47 53.03 8.93
C LYS A 87 -3.02 53.45 8.67
N GLY A 88 -2.41 52.90 7.63
CA GLY A 88 -1.12 53.36 7.12
C GLY A 88 -0.78 52.73 5.78
N SER A 89 -1.01 53.44 4.67
CA SER A 89 -0.51 53.02 3.36
C SER A 89 1.01 53.19 3.30
N PRO A 90 1.77 52.23 2.73
CA PRO A 90 3.23 52.31 2.71
C PRO A 90 3.74 53.41 1.76
N PRO A 91 4.84 54.10 2.10
CA PRO A 91 5.50 55.03 1.18
C PRO A 91 6.24 54.25 0.07
N MET A 92 6.10 54.72 -1.18
CA MET A 92 6.75 54.16 -2.36
C MET A 92 8.23 54.55 -2.43
N PRO A 93 9.20 53.61 -2.42
CA PRO A 93 10.62 53.93 -2.61
C PRO A 93 10.97 54.18 -4.09
N THR A 94 11.78 55.20 -4.35
CA THR A 94 12.24 55.60 -5.68
C THR A 94 13.20 54.59 -6.32
N SER A 95 13.23 54.52 -7.65
CA SER A 95 14.19 53.69 -8.40
C SER A 95 15.64 54.14 -8.20
N GLY A 96 16.43 53.36 -7.45
CA GLY A 96 17.88 53.48 -7.37
C GLY A 96 18.57 52.45 -8.27
N SER A 97 19.36 52.89 -9.24
CA SER A 97 20.19 52.01 -10.05
C SER A 97 21.38 51.47 -9.24
N VAL A 98 21.54 50.15 -9.18
CA VAL A 98 22.64 49.50 -8.47
C VAL A 98 23.52 48.73 -9.45
N SER A 99 24.83 48.98 -9.34
CA SER A 99 25.94 48.40 -10.11
C SER A 99 25.77 46.92 -10.49
N ASP A 100 25.90 46.62 -11.78
CA ASP A 100 26.05 45.26 -12.33
C ASP A 100 27.26 44.56 -11.71
N THR A 101 27.01 43.74 -10.69
CA THR A 101 28.04 43.08 -9.90
C THR A 101 27.73 41.59 -9.91
N LYS A 102 28.38 40.83 -10.80
CA LYS A 102 28.12 39.39 -10.99
C LYS A 102 28.12 38.64 -9.65
N PRO A 103 27.00 38.09 -9.19
CA PRO A 103 26.98 37.28 -7.98
C PRO A 103 27.72 35.97 -8.24
N GLY A 104 28.77 35.69 -7.47
CA GLY A 104 29.37 34.36 -7.45
C GLY A 104 28.35 33.37 -6.92
N THR A 105 27.84 32.49 -7.78
CA THR A 105 26.75 31.55 -7.46
C THR A 105 27.21 30.51 -6.46
N LYS A 106 27.04 30.82 -5.16
CA LYS A 106 27.36 29.94 -4.04
C LYS A 106 26.48 28.68 -4.14
N THR A 107 27.08 27.52 -4.38
CA THR A 107 26.36 26.25 -4.57
C THR A 107 25.52 25.91 -3.35
N VAL A 108 24.19 26.02 -3.48
CA VAL A 108 23.25 25.69 -2.42
C VAL A 108 22.96 24.18 -2.47
N SER A 109 23.58 23.42 -1.57
CA SER A 109 23.37 21.97 -1.45
C SER A 109 22.38 21.57 -0.36
N LYS A 110 21.84 22.56 0.38
CA LYS A 110 21.01 22.37 1.58
C LYS A 110 19.88 23.38 1.67
N LEU A 111 18.80 23.01 2.32
CA LEU A 111 17.66 23.84 2.69
C LEU A 111 17.27 23.51 4.14
N GLU A 112 17.24 24.51 5.03
CA GLU A 112 16.76 24.34 6.41
C GLU A 112 15.27 24.65 6.51
N ALA A 113 14.57 24.05 7.49
CA ALA A 113 13.14 24.27 7.67
C ALA A 113 12.79 25.75 7.92
N GLY A 114 11.88 26.28 7.09
CA GLY A 114 11.51 27.71 7.08
C GLY A 114 12.44 28.62 6.26
N GLN A 115 13.41 28.08 5.53
CA GLN A 115 14.07 28.79 4.42
C GLN A 115 13.23 28.65 3.14
N THR A 116 13.33 29.64 2.24
CA THR A 116 12.74 29.59 0.90
C THR A 116 13.81 29.80 -0.17
N LEU A 117 13.64 29.15 -1.33
CA LEU A 117 14.53 29.28 -2.49
C LEU A 117 13.69 29.60 -3.72
N TYR A 118 14.02 30.68 -4.42
CA TYR A 118 13.31 31.12 -5.62
C TYR A 118 14.29 31.53 -6.73
N PRO A 119 14.31 30.86 -7.91
CA PRO A 119 13.62 29.59 -8.18
C PRO A 119 14.16 28.47 -7.29
N PHE A 120 13.33 27.45 -7.00
CA PHE A 120 13.74 26.35 -6.15
C PHE A 120 14.80 25.47 -6.83
N ARG A 121 16.02 25.47 -6.29
CA ARG A 121 17.15 24.70 -6.81
C ARG A 121 18.16 24.34 -5.72
N LEU A 122 18.47 23.06 -5.59
CA LEU A 122 19.65 22.56 -4.88
C LEU A 122 20.63 21.90 -5.86
N VAL A 123 21.92 21.95 -5.56
CA VAL A 123 23.00 21.32 -6.34
C VAL A 123 23.97 20.63 -5.39
N SER A 124 24.40 19.40 -5.68
CA SER A 124 25.35 18.67 -4.84
C SER A 124 26.69 19.41 -4.71
N PRO A 125 27.45 19.24 -3.61
CA PRO A 125 28.78 19.86 -3.45
C PRO A 125 29.74 19.64 -4.63
N ASN A 126 29.72 18.46 -5.26
CA ASN A 126 30.50 18.11 -6.45
C ASN A 126 29.91 18.61 -7.79
N GLY A 127 28.78 19.33 -7.76
CA GLY A 127 28.11 19.91 -8.92
C GLY A 127 27.35 18.93 -9.82
N ARG A 128 27.48 17.60 -9.63
CA ARG A 128 26.92 16.58 -10.52
C ARG A 128 25.40 16.49 -10.48
N TYR A 129 24.78 16.66 -9.32
CA TYR A 129 23.36 16.43 -9.12
C TYR A 129 22.63 17.75 -8.88
N LYS A 130 21.43 17.88 -9.45
CA LYS A 130 20.61 19.10 -9.39
C LYS A 130 19.16 18.74 -9.08
N LEU A 131 18.69 19.08 -7.88
CA LEU A 131 17.26 19.12 -7.58
C LEU A 131 16.71 20.48 -7.99
N HIS A 132 15.58 20.53 -8.67
CA HIS A 132 14.89 21.79 -8.96
C HIS A 132 13.42 21.59 -9.24
N LEU A 133 12.64 22.65 -9.06
CA LEU A 133 11.29 22.74 -9.57
C LEU A 133 11.35 23.03 -11.08
N LEU A 134 10.61 22.26 -11.87
CA LEU A 134 10.42 22.47 -13.31
C LEU A 134 9.25 23.43 -13.57
N ASP A 135 9.27 24.10 -14.73
CA ASP A 135 8.18 24.99 -15.16
C ASP A 135 6.84 24.26 -15.36
N SER A 136 6.86 22.91 -15.52
CA SER A 136 5.66 22.06 -15.55
C SER A 136 5.03 21.80 -14.18
N GLY A 137 5.71 22.16 -13.09
CA GLY A 137 5.25 21.89 -11.72
C GLY A 137 5.83 20.64 -11.06
N SER A 138 6.60 19.82 -11.78
CA SER A 138 7.31 18.69 -11.20
C SER A 138 8.58 19.11 -10.45
N LEU A 139 8.73 18.68 -9.20
CA LEU A 139 9.98 18.76 -8.45
C LEU A 139 10.86 17.59 -8.88
N SER A 140 11.96 17.88 -9.56
CA SER A 140 12.79 16.87 -10.23
C SER A 140 14.29 17.00 -9.94
N LEU A 141 14.92 15.84 -9.74
CA LEU A 141 16.34 15.63 -9.46
C LEU A 141 17.02 15.06 -10.70
N PHE A 142 18.13 15.64 -11.16
CA PHE A 142 18.88 15.16 -12.34
C PHE A 142 20.35 14.88 -12.02
N ASP A 143 20.91 13.88 -12.70
CA ASP A 143 22.35 13.73 -12.91
C ASP A 143 22.78 14.52 -14.15
N THR A 144 23.35 15.71 -13.92
CA THR A 144 23.78 16.64 -14.97
C THR A 144 24.91 16.11 -15.86
N LYS A 145 25.55 14.98 -15.49
CA LYS A 145 26.59 14.35 -16.31
C LYS A 145 26.00 13.37 -17.34
N THR A 146 24.88 12.73 -17.02
CA THR A 146 24.25 11.72 -17.89
C THR A 146 22.91 12.15 -18.47
N ASP A 147 22.40 13.31 -18.06
CA ASP A 147 21.07 13.84 -18.40
C ASP A 147 19.92 12.88 -18.02
N VAL A 148 20.13 12.14 -16.93
CA VAL A 148 19.15 11.18 -16.38
C VAL A 148 18.44 11.81 -15.19
N GLU A 149 17.12 11.78 -15.21
CA GLU A 149 16.28 12.14 -14.08
C GLU A 149 16.36 11.04 -12.99
N LEU A 150 16.81 11.43 -11.81
CA LEU A 150 16.99 10.60 -10.61
C LEU A 150 15.93 10.82 -9.53
N PHE A 151 14.84 11.56 -9.79
CA PHE A 151 13.57 11.56 -9.03
C PHE A 151 12.64 12.60 -9.66
N THR A 152 11.33 12.36 -9.65
CA THR A 152 10.27 13.29 -10.03
C THR A 152 9.11 13.14 -9.04
N SER A 153 8.39 14.23 -8.74
CA SER A 153 7.14 14.22 -7.98
C SER A 153 5.91 13.84 -8.82
N ASP A 154 6.04 13.79 -10.16
CA ASP A 154 4.99 13.54 -11.15
C ASP A 154 3.75 14.45 -11.00
N THR A 155 4.02 15.72 -10.63
CA THR A 155 3.01 16.76 -10.39
C THR A 155 2.86 17.72 -11.57
N GLU A 156 3.02 17.23 -12.81
CA GLU A 156 2.86 18.06 -14.01
C GLU A 156 1.44 18.64 -14.09
N TYR A 157 1.34 19.97 -14.17
CA TYR A 157 0.05 20.66 -14.20
C TYR A 157 0.08 21.87 -15.12
N TYR A 158 -0.64 21.76 -16.24
CA TYR A 158 -0.66 22.73 -17.33
C TYR A 158 -1.59 23.94 -17.10
N TRP A 159 -1.83 24.30 -15.84
CA TRP A 159 -2.64 25.45 -15.44
C TRP A 159 -1.71 26.57 -14.92
N PRO A 160 -1.95 27.85 -15.22
CA PRO A 160 -1.14 28.96 -14.68
C PRO A 160 -1.30 29.05 -13.15
N VAL A 161 -0.32 28.54 -12.40
CA VAL A 161 -0.27 28.53 -10.93
C VAL A 161 1.15 28.89 -10.46
N THR A 162 1.25 29.49 -9.27
CA THR A 162 2.54 29.72 -8.61
C THR A 162 2.89 28.51 -7.76
N TRP A 163 3.95 27.79 -8.13
CA TRP A 163 4.45 26.64 -7.38
C TRP A 163 5.41 27.05 -6.26
N GLN A 164 5.34 26.34 -5.14
CA GLN A 164 6.18 26.50 -3.95
C GLN A 164 6.67 25.13 -3.44
N VAL A 165 7.94 25.06 -3.08
CA VAL A 165 8.53 23.92 -2.37
C VAL A 165 8.95 24.39 -0.98
N GLU A 166 8.53 23.66 0.06
CA GLU A 166 8.77 24.00 1.45
C GLU A 166 9.22 22.79 2.27
N LEU A 167 10.20 22.98 3.15
CA LEU A 167 10.54 22.01 4.19
C LEU A 167 9.93 22.49 5.51
N THR A 168 8.99 21.72 6.04
CA THR A 168 8.28 22.07 7.29
C THR A 168 9.14 21.83 8.53
N GLN A 169 8.70 22.36 9.68
CA GLN A 169 9.40 22.17 10.96
C GLN A 169 9.33 20.72 11.47
N GLU A 170 8.37 19.93 10.99
CA GLU A 170 8.22 18.49 11.23
C GLU A 170 9.09 17.64 10.27
N GLY A 171 9.84 18.27 9.36
CA GLY A 171 10.73 17.58 8.43
C GLY A 171 10.04 16.92 7.25
N VAL A 172 8.87 17.43 6.85
CA VAL A 172 8.17 17.02 5.62
C VAL A 172 8.56 17.97 4.50
N LEU A 173 8.98 17.44 3.34
CA LEU A 173 9.13 18.24 2.13
C LEU A 173 7.76 18.27 1.44
N MET A 174 7.20 19.47 1.28
CA MET A 174 5.91 19.71 0.64
C MET A 174 6.12 20.42 -0.69
N LEU A 175 5.32 20.05 -1.70
CA LEU A 175 5.20 20.73 -2.98
C LEU A 175 3.74 21.17 -3.12
N SER A 176 3.53 22.49 -3.16
CA SER A 176 2.22 23.13 -3.23
C SER A 176 2.16 24.12 -4.38
N TRP A 177 0.95 24.49 -4.76
CA TRP A 177 0.69 25.57 -5.71
C TRP A 177 -0.44 26.47 -5.22
N ALA A 178 -0.43 27.71 -5.69
CA ALA A 178 -1.46 28.71 -5.45
C ALA A 178 -1.92 29.38 -6.76
N ASN A 179 -3.17 29.83 -6.79
CA ASN A 179 -3.74 30.64 -7.86
C ASN A 179 -4.64 31.71 -7.24
N GLU A 180 -4.31 32.99 -7.43
CA GLU A 180 -5.09 34.11 -6.84
C GLU A 180 -6.38 34.45 -7.63
N THR A 181 -6.55 33.87 -8.83
CA THR A 181 -7.53 34.31 -9.83
C THR A 181 -8.65 33.31 -10.12
N ALA A 182 -8.45 32.02 -9.81
CA ALA A 182 -9.39 30.95 -10.11
C ALA A 182 -9.40 29.87 -9.01
N ALA A 183 -10.56 29.28 -8.75
CA ALA A 183 -10.70 28.14 -7.86
C ALA A 183 -10.34 26.81 -8.58
N PRO A 184 -9.62 25.87 -7.93
CA PRO A 184 -9.14 25.93 -6.55
C PRO A 184 -8.00 26.95 -6.40
N TYR A 185 -8.02 27.75 -5.34
CA TYR A 185 -7.02 28.81 -5.12
C TYR A 185 -5.65 28.28 -4.66
N GLY A 186 -5.53 26.97 -4.43
CA GLY A 186 -4.28 26.28 -4.15
C GLY A 186 -4.49 24.83 -3.70
N ALA A 187 -3.44 24.03 -3.77
CA ALA A 187 -3.40 22.65 -3.25
C ALA A 187 -1.96 22.19 -2.99
N THR A 188 -1.80 21.11 -2.23
CA THR A 188 -0.52 20.41 -2.02
C THR A 188 -0.59 19.01 -2.65
N PRO A 189 -0.28 18.86 -3.95
CA PRO A 189 -0.41 17.55 -4.62
C PRO A 189 0.65 16.52 -4.19
N TRP A 190 1.78 16.92 -3.60
CA TRP A 190 2.83 15.99 -3.18
C TRP A 190 3.45 16.39 -1.84
N VAL A 191 3.65 15.40 -0.96
CA VAL A 191 4.36 15.53 0.33
C VAL A 191 5.21 14.29 0.60
N SER A 192 6.42 14.47 1.13
CA SER A 192 7.39 13.38 1.24
C SER A 192 6.98 12.27 2.22
N ASN A 193 6.20 12.58 3.25
CA ASN A 193 5.81 11.63 4.30
C ASN A 193 4.70 10.62 3.90
N LEU A 194 4.33 10.60 2.62
CA LEU A 194 3.54 9.51 2.02
C LEU A 194 4.43 8.37 1.48
N LEU A 195 5.75 8.57 1.43
CA LEU A 195 6.71 7.56 0.97
C LEU A 195 7.19 6.66 2.12
N PRO A 196 7.61 5.41 1.86
CA PRO A 196 8.24 4.55 2.86
C PRO A 196 9.43 5.23 3.55
N ASP A 197 9.60 4.95 4.85
CA ASP A 197 10.62 5.52 5.75
C ASP A 197 10.68 7.05 5.88
N CYS A 198 9.85 7.79 5.15
CA CYS A 198 9.70 9.23 5.27
C CYS A 198 8.71 9.58 6.38
N ALA A 199 9.23 9.86 7.58
CA ALA A 199 8.45 10.17 8.77
C ALA A 199 8.57 11.64 9.17
N SER A 200 7.44 12.24 9.58
CA SER A 200 7.45 13.49 10.34
C SER A 200 8.12 13.28 11.70
N VAL A 201 8.87 14.27 12.15
CA VAL A 201 9.48 14.31 13.48
C VAL A 201 8.50 14.94 14.47
N GLU A 202 8.49 14.45 15.71
CA GLU A 202 7.93 15.20 16.83
C GLU A 202 8.68 16.53 16.97
N THR A 203 8.00 17.60 17.40
CA THR A 203 8.52 18.98 17.41
C THR A 203 9.60 19.19 18.48
N GLY A 204 10.82 18.76 18.17
CA GLY A 204 12.04 18.95 18.96
C GLY A 204 12.82 20.21 18.61
N ASN A 205 13.90 20.45 19.37
CA ASN A 205 14.76 21.64 19.21
C ASN A 205 15.68 21.62 17.98
N GLU A 206 15.81 20.48 17.30
CA GLU A 206 16.70 20.31 16.14
C GLU A 206 15.95 20.57 14.83
N LYS A 207 16.26 21.69 14.16
CA LYS A 207 15.63 22.04 12.87
C LYS A 207 15.89 20.97 11.81
N PRO A 208 14.87 20.56 11.03
CA PRO A 208 15.07 19.74 9.85
C PRO A 208 15.89 20.43 8.77
N VAL A 209 16.68 19.63 8.05
CA VAL A 209 17.49 20.05 6.89
C VAL A 209 17.33 19.03 5.77
N LEU A 210 16.97 19.51 4.59
CA LEU A 210 17.04 18.78 3.31
C LEU A 210 18.44 19.00 2.72
N GLU A 211 19.14 17.94 2.32
CA GLU A 211 20.44 18.04 1.66
C GLU A 211 20.54 17.14 0.44
N LEU A 212 21.18 17.64 -0.63
CA LEU A 212 21.55 16.88 -1.81
C LEU A 212 23.03 16.48 -1.73
N LEU A 213 23.29 15.17 -1.64
CA LEU A 213 24.63 14.62 -1.43
C LEU A 213 25.38 14.35 -2.74
N ASP A 214 26.71 14.22 -2.63
CA ASP A 214 27.61 13.87 -3.73
C ASP A 214 27.41 12.46 -4.32
N SER A 215 26.59 11.65 -3.66
CA SER A 215 26.13 10.33 -4.13
C SER A 215 24.87 10.40 -5.01
N GLY A 216 24.25 11.57 -5.14
CA GLY A 216 22.94 11.74 -5.79
C GLY A 216 21.76 11.37 -4.90
N LYS A 217 21.99 10.92 -3.66
CA LYS A 217 20.91 10.77 -2.68
C LYS A 217 20.50 12.14 -2.12
N LEU A 218 19.20 12.40 -2.11
CA LEU A 218 18.58 13.54 -1.47
C LEU A 218 17.99 13.07 -0.13
N HIS A 219 18.34 13.68 1.00
CA HIS A 219 17.83 13.24 2.31
C HIS A 219 17.31 14.39 3.16
N ILE A 220 16.33 14.10 4.02
CA ILE A 220 15.89 15.00 5.08
C ILE A 220 16.41 14.44 6.39
N ARG A 221 16.92 15.30 7.26
CA ARG A 221 17.37 14.93 8.62
C ARG A 221 16.99 15.98 9.65
N ALA A 222 16.66 15.53 10.86
CA ALA A 222 16.61 16.36 12.06
C ALA A 222 17.78 15.96 12.96
N GLY A 223 18.72 16.89 13.16
CA GLY A 223 19.97 16.63 13.87
C GLY A 223 20.76 15.47 13.26
N SER A 224 20.84 14.38 14.03
CA SER A 224 21.49 13.11 13.68
C SER A 224 20.57 12.06 13.04
N LYS A 225 19.24 12.20 13.15
CA LYS A 225 18.27 11.25 12.58
C LYS A 225 17.98 11.61 11.13
N THR A 226 18.18 10.65 10.22
CA THR A 226 17.61 10.74 8.86
C THR A 226 16.12 10.43 8.95
N THR A 227 15.28 11.29 8.37
CA THR A 227 13.82 11.28 8.52
C THR A 227 13.10 10.99 7.21
N CYS A 228 13.78 11.12 6.07
CA CYS A 228 13.31 10.72 4.75
C CYS A 228 14.51 10.58 3.81
N LEU A 229 14.46 9.62 2.87
CA LEU A 229 15.47 9.41 1.84
C LEU A 229 14.79 9.39 0.48
N LEU A 230 15.33 10.13 -0.48
CA LEU A 230 14.76 10.33 -1.81
C LEU A 230 15.83 10.05 -2.88
N HIS A 231 15.54 9.08 -3.73
CA HIS A 231 16.19 8.85 -5.01
C HIS A 231 15.31 7.91 -5.84
N ARG A 232 15.34 8.05 -7.17
CA ARG A 232 14.97 7.00 -8.11
C ARG A 232 15.92 5.82 -7.90
N ALA A 233 15.51 4.68 -8.40
CA ALA A 233 16.44 3.58 -8.64
C ALA A 233 17.41 3.90 -9.80
N ALA A 234 18.31 2.96 -10.08
CA ALA A 234 18.82 2.80 -11.44
C ALA A 234 17.63 2.65 -12.43
N ASP A 235 17.80 3.15 -13.65
CA ASP A 235 16.77 3.09 -14.69
C ASP A 235 16.73 1.71 -15.38
N ASP A 236 16.59 0.68 -14.54
CA ASP A 236 16.84 -0.73 -14.88
C ASP A 236 15.57 -1.43 -15.36
N MET A 237 15.04 -0.92 -16.47
CA MET A 237 13.78 -1.35 -17.08
C MET A 237 13.74 -2.87 -17.30
N GLY A 238 12.62 -3.48 -16.93
CA GLY A 238 12.39 -4.91 -16.97
C GLY A 238 12.87 -5.68 -15.74
N ARG A 239 12.95 -5.07 -14.55
CA ARG A 239 13.29 -5.78 -13.30
C ARG A 239 12.05 -6.33 -12.59
N LEU A 240 12.15 -7.57 -12.10
CA LEU A 240 11.10 -8.28 -11.36
C LEU A 240 11.49 -8.51 -9.91
N ALA A 241 10.63 -8.12 -8.96
CA ALA A 241 10.67 -8.65 -7.59
C ALA A 241 9.85 -9.94 -7.48
N ILE A 242 10.41 -10.97 -6.84
CA ILE A 242 9.71 -12.18 -6.42
C ILE A 242 9.68 -12.22 -4.90
N VAL A 243 8.48 -12.07 -4.32
CA VAL A 243 8.26 -11.95 -2.87
C VAL A 243 7.61 -13.23 -2.34
N TYR A 244 8.39 -14.03 -1.61
CA TYR A 244 7.92 -15.23 -0.93
C TYR A 244 7.59 -14.93 0.53
N THR A 245 6.31 -15.03 0.88
CA THR A 245 5.82 -14.89 2.26
C THR A 245 4.57 -15.73 2.45
N GLY A 246 4.45 -16.38 3.61
CA GLY A 246 3.28 -17.21 3.95
C GLY A 246 3.32 -17.67 5.40
N PHE A 247 2.32 -17.24 6.17
CA PHE A 247 2.22 -17.49 7.61
C PHE A 247 2.14 -18.99 7.91
N LEU A 248 3.25 -19.56 8.42
CA LEU A 248 3.42 -21.00 8.68
C LEU A 248 3.20 -21.87 7.42
N ARG A 249 3.72 -21.42 6.26
CA ARG A 249 3.58 -22.06 4.93
C ARG A 249 4.88 -22.13 4.12
N THR A 250 5.97 -22.60 4.73
CA THR A 250 7.29 -22.63 4.06
C THR A 250 7.78 -24.06 3.83
N TYR A 251 7.73 -24.53 2.58
CA TYR A 251 8.34 -25.81 2.16
C TYR A 251 9.57 -25.56 1.29
N LEU A 252 10.74 -25.66 1.90
CA LEU A 252 12.01 -25.33 1.24
C LEU A 252 12.34 -26.23 0.04
N LYS A 253 11.68 -27.38 -0.12
CA LYS A 253 11.85 -28.23 -1.31
C LYS A 253 11.36 -27.60 -2.62
N THR A 254 10.45 -26.61 -2.58
CA THR A 254 9.88 -26.03 -3.81
C THR A 254 10.81 -25.04 -4.50
N CYS A 255 11.75 -24.40 -3.77
CA CYS A 255 12.49 -23.24 -4.29
C CYS A 255 13.32 -23.51 -5.56
N LYS A 256 13.81 -24.75 -5.75
CA LYS A 256 14.56 -25.13 -6.95
C LYS A 256 13.67 -25.10 -8.20
N GLU A 257 12.42 -25.56 -8.07
CA GLU A 257 11.48 -25.56 -9.18
C GLU A 257 10.90 -24.16 -9.42
N GLN A 258 10.65 -23.38 -8.36
CA GLN A 258 10.24 -21.99 -8.52
C GLN A 258 11.35 -21.11 -9.15
N ASN A 259 12.63 -21.38 -8.89
CA ASN A 259 13.75 -20.79 -9.64
C ASN A 259 13.67 -21.16 -11.14
N ASN A 260 13.47 -22.44 -11.45
CA ASN A 260 13.36 -22.90 -12.85
C ASN A 260 12.14 -22.34 -13.60
N LYS A 261 11.01 -22.15 -12.91
CA LYS A 261 9.70 -21.81 -13.52
C LYS A 261 9.32 -20.32 -13.51
N LEU A 262 10.00 -19.51 -12.69
CA LEU A 262 9.71 -18.07 -12.55
C LEU A 262 10.95 -17.21 -12.81
N VAL A 263 12.04 -17.47 -12.08
CA VAL A 263 13.29 -16.66 -12.15
C VAL A 263 13.99 -16.84 -13.50
N LYS A 264 14.37 -18.07 -13.86
CA LYS A 264 15.13 -18.36 -15.10
C LYS A 264 14.31 -18.16 -16.39
N THR A 265 12.99 -18.05 -16.27
CA THR A 265 12.07 -17.76 -17.38
C THR A 265 11.80 -16.27 -17.56
N TRP A 266 12.33 -15.41 -16.70
CA TRP A 266 12.21 -13.96 -16.88
C TRP A 266 13.11 -13.48 -18.01
N THR A 267 12.62 -12.51 -18.78
CA THR A 267 13.28 -12.00 -20.00
C THR A 267 13.40 -10.47 -20.00
N GLY A 268 13.12 -9.80 -18.88
CA GLY A 268 13.34 -8.36 -18.74
C GLY A 268 14.79 -8.05 -18.34
N SER A 269 15.32 -6.93 -18.83
CA SER A 269 16.74 -6.57 -18.78
C SER A 269 17.32 -6.51 -17.37
N GLY A 270 16.60 -5.90 -16.42
CA GLY A 270 17.05 -5.77 -15.03
C GLY A 270 17.06 -7.07 -14.21
N GLY A 271 16.60 -8.18 -14.79
CA GLY A 271 16.65 -9.48 -14.13
C GLY A 271 15.61 -9.65 -13.01
N VAL A 272 15.98 -10.45 -12.00
CA VAL A 272 15.04 -10.91 -10.96
C VAL A 272 15.69 -10.87 -9.57
N ASP A 273 15.02 -10.19 -8.65
CA ASP A 273 15.39 -10.11 -7.24
C ASP A 273 14.39 -10.91 -6.39
N VAL A 274 14.89 -11.88 -5.65
CA VAL A 274 14.11 -12.79 -4.80
C VAL A 274 14.22 -12.35 -3.34
N HIS A 275 13.08 -12.07 -2.74
CA HIS A 275 12.89 -11.68 -1.35
C HIS A 275 12.12 -12.79 -0.62
N VAL A 276 12.60 -13.18 0.56
CA VAL A 276 11.93 -14.18 1.40
C VAL A 276 11.69 -13.59 2.79
N PHE A 277 10.43 -13.61 3.22
CA PHE A 277 10.01 -13.36 4.59
C PHE A 277 9.36 -14.62 5.15
N THR A 278 9.88 -15.12 6.27
CA THR A 278 9.41 -16.36 6.88
C THR A 278 9.67 -16.40 8.40
N TYR A 279 9.31 -17.53 8.99
CA TYR A 279 9.35 -17.83 10.41
C TYR A 279 10.45 -18.87 10.68
N LEU A 280 10.84 -19.04 11.94
CA LEU A 280 11.69 -20.17 12.34
C LEU A 280 10.85 -21.45 12.52
N GLU A 281 9.57 -21.24 12.86
CA GLU A 281 8.53 -22.23 13.11
C GLU A 281 7.86 -22.67 11.80
N ASP A 282 7.41 -23.94 11.76
CA ASP A 282 6.72 -24.58 10.62
C ASP A 282 7.40 -24.41 9.24
N VAL A 283 8.74 -24.34 9.24
CA VAL A 283 9.54 -24.48 8.02
C VAL A 283 9.84 -25.95 7.76
N HIS A 284 9.27 -26.49 6.69
CA HIS A 284 9.48 -27.86 6.26
C HIS A 284 10.72 -27.96 5.35
N HIS A 285 11.69 -28.76 5.78
CA HIS A 285 12.94 -29.03 5.08
C HIS A 285 13.20 -30.54 5.02
N ASP A 286 13.56 -31.04 3.84
CA ASP A 286 13.54 -32.48 3.54
C ASP A 286 14.81 -33.25 4.00
N SER A 287 15.86 -32.59 4.52
CA SER A 287 17.06 -33.32 4.98
C SER A 287 16.93 -33.92 6.39
N GLY A 288 15.99 -33.42 7.21
CA GLY A 288 15.89 -33.75 8.62
C GLY A 288 16.90 -33.02 9.52
N ASP A 289 17.69 -32.08 8.99
CA ASP A 289 18.56 -31.20 9.79
C ASP A 289 17.73 -30.29 10.72
N PRO A 290 18.29 -29.84 11.87
CA PRO A 290 17.67 -28.80 12.68
C PRO A 290 17.36 -27.53 11.89
N VAL A 291 16.11 -27.07 12.01
CA VAL A 291 15.65 -25.83 11.38
C VAL A 291 16.28 -24.64 12.11
N SER A 292 17.16 -23.91 11.41
CA SER A 292 17.89 -22.74 11.92
C SER A 292 17.89 -21.65 10.86
N LYS A 293 18.15 -20.39 11.25
CA LYS A 293 18.17 -19.27 10.29
C LYS A 293 19.25 -19.48 9.21
N GLU A 294 20.36 -20.11 9.61
CA GLU A 294 21.51 -20.44 8.78
C GLU A 294 21.20 -21.59 7.82
N SER A 295 20.53 -22.66 8.28
CA SER A 295 20.16 -23.80 7.42
C SER A 295 19.11 -23.41 6.37
N ILE A 296 18.09 -22.64 6.78
CA ILE A 296 17.10 -22.03 5.88
C ILE A 296 17.77 -21.15 4.81
N THR A 297 18.62 -20.20 5.24
CA THR A 297 19.28 -19.24 4.33
C THR A 297 20.24 -19.94 3.37
N LYS A 298 21.02 -20.92 3.86
CA LYS A 298 21.92 -21.74 3.04
C LYS A 298 21.17 -22.52 1.97
N HIS A 299 20.03 -23.12 2.33
CA HIS A 299 19.19 -23.86 1.39
C HIS A 299 18.57 -22.94 0.32
N LEU A 300 17.98 -21.81 0.74
CA LEU A 300 17.44 -20.80 -0.18
C LEU A 300 18.51 -20.27 -1.14
N LYS A 301 19.73 -20.01 -0.66
CA LYS A 301 20.84 -19.56 -1.51
C LYS A 301 21.29 -20.64 -2.49
N SER A 302 21.27 -21.92 -2.11
CA SER A 302 21.52 -23.05 -3.03
C SER A 302 20.42 -23.22 -4.10
N CYS A 303 19.19 -22.82 -3.79
CA CYS A 303 18.07 -22.81 -4.71
C CYS A 303 18.14 -21.67 -5.73
N PHE A 304 18.30 -20.43 -5.26
CA PHE A 304 18.12 -19.21 -6.07
C PHE A 304 19.43 -18.57 -6.54
N GLY A 305 20.58 -18.90 -5.94
CA GLY A 305 21.86 -18.27 -6.27
C GLY A 305 21.85 -16.76 -6.02
N ASP A 306 22.46 -16.00 -6.93
CA ASP A 306 22.63 -14.54 -6.80
C ASP A 306 21.34 -13.75 -7.01
N ALA A 307 20.24 -14.39 -7.43
CA ALA A 307 18.91 -13.79 -7.43
C ALA A 307 18.38 -13.58 -6.00
N LEU A 308 18.87 -14.30 -4.99
CA LEU A 308 18.42 -14.15 -3.60
C LEU A 308 19.02 -12.87 -2.98
N LYS A 309 18.17 -11.87 -2.72
CA LYS A 309 18.58 -10.55 -2.22
C LYS A 309 18.36 -10.39 -0.72
N THR A 310 17.18 -10.75 -0.22
CA THR A 310 16.86 -10.65 1.20
C THR A 310 16.23 -11.94 1.72
N VAL A 311 16.63 -12.33 2.94
CA VAL A 311 16.00 -13.42 3.69
C VAL A 311 15.79 -12.91 5.11
N GLU A 312 14.53 -12.80 5.52
CA GLU A 312 14.15 -12.51 6.90
C GLU A 312 13.46 -13.71 7.52
N ILE A 313 13.92 -14.05 8.72
CA ILE A 313 13.44 -15.17 9.50
C ILE A 313 13.20 -14.63 10.91
N LYS A 314 11.94 -14.39 11.26
CA LYS A 314 11.50 -13.96 12.59
C LYS A 314 11.11 -15.19 13.43
N LYS A 315 10.90 -15.03 14.73
CA LYS A 315 10.10 -15.99 15.49
C LYS A 315 8.62 -15.69 15.31
N LEU A 316 7.78 -16.69 15.56
CA LEU A 316 6.32 -16.54 15.48
C LEU A 316 5.82 -15.52 16.51
N ASP A 317 6.27 -15.61 17.76
CA ASP A 317 5.83 -14.73 18.86
C ASP A 317 6.33 -13.27 18.72
N GLU A 318 7.36 -13.02 17.90
CA GLU A 318 7.83 -11.67 17.56
C GLU A 318 6.89 -10.96 16.56
N VAL A 319 6.01 -11.71 15.88
CA VAL A 319 5.25 -11.24 14.71
C VAL A 319 3.75 -11.52 14.80
N LYS A 320 3.31 -12.59 15.45
CA LYS A 320 1.89 -12.96 15.60
C LYS A 320 1.11 -11.80 16.21
N GLU A 321 0.01 -11.44 15.58
CA GLU A 321 -0.86 -10.33 16.00
C GLU A 321 -2.11 -10.89 16.69
N SER A 322 -2.60 -10.18 17.71
CA SER A 322 -3.96 -10.36 18.22
C SER A 322 -4.77 -9.11 17.92
N ALA A 323 -6.02 -9.29 17.49
CA ALA A 323 -6.95 -8.17 17.32
C ALA A 323 -7.32 -7.49 18.65
N GLY A 324 -7.02 -8.12 19.79
CA GLY A 324 -7.11 -7.55 21.14
C GLY A 324 -8.53 -7.16 21.55
N LYS A 325 -8.95 -5.96 21.15
CA LYS A 325 -10.35 -5.49 21.25
C LYS A 325 -10.97 -5.46 19.86
N ALA A 326 -11.12 -6.65 19.26
CA ALA A 326 -11.89 -6.78 18.02
C ALA A 326 -13.33 -6.25 18.21
N PRO A 327 -13.94 -5.59 17.21
CA PRO A 327 -15.36 -5.27 17.23
C PRO A 327 -16.19 -6.52 17.54
N GLU A 328 -17.22 -6.40 18.41
CA GLU A 328 -17.99 -7.53 18.94
C GLU A 328 -18.54 -8.44 17.84
N VAL A 329 -19.01 -7.83 16.74
CA VAL A 329 -19.47 -8.51 15.54
C VAL A 329 -18.40 -9.44 14.94
N LEU A 330 -17.12 -9.09 14.98
CA LEU A 330 -16.03 -9.93 14.47
C LEU A 330 -15.65 -11.04 15.45
N ALA A 331 -15.65 -10.76 16.75
CA ALA A 331 -15.47 -11.81 17.76
C ALA A 331 -16.55 -12.89 17.60
N LYS A 332 -17.80 -12.48 17.36
CA LYS A 332 -18.96 -13.35 17.16
C LYS A 332 -18.97 -14.10 15.82
N GLU A 333 -18.67 -13.42 14.70
CA GLU A 333 -18.76 -13.99 13.34
C GLU A 333 -17.50 -14.75 12.90
N CYS A 334 -16.32 -14.41 13.44
CA CYS A 334 -15.05 -15.09 13.10
C CYS A 334 -14.64 -16.15 14.11
N GLY A 335 -14.88 -15.91 15.41
CA GLY A 335 -14.08 -16.49 16.48
C GLY A 335 -12.68 -15.85 16.56
N GLU A 336 -12.18 -15.65 17.79
CA GLU A 336 -10.94 -14.92 18.04
C GLU A 336 -9.71 -15.56 17.35
N ASP A 337 -9.53 -16.89 17.48
CA ASP A 337 -8.40 -17.59 16.87
C ASP A 337 -8.36 -17.46 15.33
N LYS A 338 -9.51 -17.54 14.65
CA LYS A 338 -9.58 -17.40 13.19
C LYS A 338 -9.24 -15.98 12.76
N LEU A 339 -9.69 -14.98 13.52
CA LEU A 339 -9.39 -13.57 13.28
C LEU A 339 -7.90 -13.26 13.51
N ASN A 340 -7.32 -13.73 14.62
CA ASN A 340 -5.90 -13.55 14.95
C ASN A 340 -4.97 -14.26 13.96
N HIS A 341 -5.35 -15.44 13.47
CA HIS A 341 -4.64 -16.14 12.39
C HIS A 341 -4.64 -15.32 11.10
N GLN A 342 -5.80 -14.81 10.67
CA GLN A 342 -5.92 -14.01 9.44
C GLN A 342 -5.20 -12.66 9.55
N LEU A 343 -5.27 -11.99 10.71
CA LEU A 343 -4.56 -10.75 10.97
C LEU A 343 -3.03 -10.96 10.90
N SER A 344 -2.52 -12.04 11.52
CA SER A 344 -1.11 -12.44 11.43
C SER A 344 -0.69 -12.82 10.01
N GLN A 345 -1.58 -13.46 9.25
CA GLN A 345 -1.39 -13.83 7.84
C GLN A 345 -1.23 -12.60 6.95
N TRP A 346 -2.03 -11.55 7.15
CA TRP A 346 -1.87 -10.28 6.44
C TRP A 346 -0.65 -9.49 6.92
N LYS A 347 -0.31 -9.53 8.21
CA LYS A 347 0.91 -8.92 8.76
C LYS A 347 2.17 -9.52 8.11
N ALA A 348 2.17 -10.82 7.82
CA ALA A 348 3.25 -11.49 7.09
C ALA A 348 3.46 -10.95 5.66
N LEU A 349 2.39 -10.52 4.99
CA LEU A 349 2.46 -9.86 3.67
C LEU A 349 2.94 -8.41 3.79
N TYR A 350 2.46 -7.68 4.80
CA TYR A 350 2.87 -6.31 5.07
C TYR A 350 4.36 -6.20 5.40
N LEU A 351 4.86 -7.00 6.34
CA LEU A 351 6.29 -7.02 6.71
C LEU A 351 7.18 -7.42 5.52
N ALA A 352 6.73 -8.36 4.68
CA ALA A 352 7.43 -8.70 3.45
C ALA A 352 7.43 -7.55 2.42
N SER A 353 6.45 -6.65 2.44
CA SER A 353 6.46 -5.45 1.60
C SER A 353 7.43 -4.39 2.10
N GLN A 354 7.56 -4.23 3.42
CA GLN A 354 8.57 -3.35 4.02
C GLN A 354 9.97 -3.86 3.67
N GLN A 355 10.29 -5.13 3.91
CA GLN A 355 11.54 -5.78 3.50
C GLN A 355 11.97 -5.47 2.04
N VAL A 356 11.01 -5.42 1.12
CA VAL A 356 11.25 -5.09 -0.31
C VAL A 356 11.52 -3.59 -0.49
N GLN A 357 10.76 -2.73 0.18
CA GLN A 357 10.94 -1.27 0.17
C GLN A 357 12.28 -0.86 0.80
N ASP A 358 12.63 -1.40 1.98
CA ASP A 358 13.92 -1.24 2.65
C ASP A 358 15.08 -1.54 1.68
N TYR A 359 14.97 -2.63 0.90
CA TYR A 359 15.97 -3.03 -0.11
C TYR A 359 16.04 -2.04 -1.29
N MET A 360 14.89 -1.63 -1.83
CA MET A 360 14.80 -0.63 -2.91
C MET A 360 15.48 0.69 -2.51
N MET A 361 15.23 1.17 -1.29
CA MET A 361 15.81 2.40 -0.74
C MET A 361 17.30 2.25 -0.38
N LYS A 362 17.71 1.08 0.13
CA LYS A 362 19.11 0.81 0.46
C LYS A 362 19.99 0.75 -0.78
N GLU A 363 19.65 -0.12 -1.73
CA GLU A 363 20.47 -0.44 -2.90
C GLU A 363 20.20 0.46 -4.13
N GLY A 364 19.11 1.23 -4.16
CA GLY A 364 18.75 2.06 -5.32
C GLY A 364 18.14 1.24 -6.46
N VAL A 365 17.18 0.37 -6.14
CA VAL A 365 16.54 -0.57 -7.06
C VAL A 365 15.05 -0.29 -7.20
N SER A 366 14.51 -0.43 -8.42
CA SER A 366 13.08 -0.37 -8.74
C SER A 366 12.64 -1.69 -9.35
N TYR A 367 11.33 -1.87 -9.44
CA TYR A 367 10.72 -3.02 -10.09
C TYR A 367 9.64 -2.53 -11.03
N ASP A 368 9.55 -3.08 -12.23
CA ASP A 368 8.39 -2.86 -13.11
C ASP A 368 7.22 -3.76 -12.70
N TYR A 369 7.55 -4.90 -12.07
CA TYR A 369 6.62 -5.93 -11.67
C TYR A 369 7.01 -6.54 -10.33
N ILE A 370 5.99 -6.89 -9.54
CA ILE A 370 6.13 -7.69 -8.33
C ILE A 370 5.28 -8.95 -8.49
N TYR A 371 5.92 -10.12 -8.35
CA TYR A 371 5.25 -11.40 -8.17
C TYR A 371 5.24 -11.75 -6.69
N LYS A 372 4.05 -11.90 -6.11
CA LYS A 372 3.87 -12.49 -4.79
C LYS A 372 3.65 -13.99 -4.94
N GLY A 373 4.35 -14.78 -4.15
CA GLY A 373 4.15 -16.23 -4.05
C GLY A 373 4.25 -16.75 -2.62
N ARG A 374 4.20 -18.07 -2.48
CA ARG A 374 4.51 -18.81 -1.24
C ARG A 374 5.46 -19.97 -1.57
N LEU A 375 6.17 -20.46 -0.56
CA LEU A 375 7.03 -21.64 -0.71
C LEU A 375 6.28 -22.97 -0.47
N ASP A 376 4.99 -22.95 -0.10
CA ASP A 376 4.10 -24.14 -0.15
C ASP A 376 3.55 -24.43 -1.57
N LEU A 377 3.82 -23.57 -2.57
CA LEU A 377 3.44 -23.80 -3.97
C LEU A 377 4.38 -24.77 -4.69
N LEU A 378 3.80 -25.85 -5.21
CA LEU A 378 4.43 -26.75 -6.18
C LEU A 378 3.92 -26.45 -7.59
N PHE A 379 4.83 -26.35 -8.55
CA PHE A 379 4.56 -26.33 -9.98
C PHE A 379 4.92 -27.73 -10.54
N TRP A 380 4.06 -28.34 -11.36
CA TRP A 380 4.29 -29.69 -11.91
C TRP A 380 4.15 -29.80 -13.44
N GLY A 381 3.84 -28.70 -14.11
CA GLY A 381 3.61 -28.71 -15.55
C GLY A 381 3.93 -27.38 -16.20
N ASP A 382 3.36 -27.18 -17.39
CA ASP A 382 3.42 -25.93 -18.11
C ASP A 382 2.76 -24.82 -17.29
N SER A 383 3.48 -23.73 -17.09
CA SER A 383 2.96 -22.46 -16.58
C SER A 383 3.56 -21.36 -17.46
N PRO A 384 2.79 -20.32 -17.84
CA PRO A 384 3.33 -19.26 -18.67
C PRO A 384 4.43 -18.49 -17.91
N ALA A 385 5.52 -18.16 -18.61
CA ALA A 385 6.56 -17.29 -18.05
C ALA A 385 5.97 -15.93 -17.66
N LEU A 386 6.40 -15.35 -16.54
CA LEU A 386 5.84 -14.10 -16.02
C LEU A 386 5.95 -12.94 -17.02
N SER A 387 7.01 -12.87 -17.83
CA SER A 387 7.20 -11.86 -18.87
C SER A 387 6.25 -12.01 -20.08
N SER A 388 5.56 -13.14 -20.22
CA SER A 388 4.52 -13.35 -21.24
C SER A 388 3.12 -12.89 -20.82
N LEU A 389 2.97 -12.40 -19.58
CA LEU A 389 1.68 -12.05 -18.99
C LEU A 389 1.29 -10.58 -19.26
N LYS A 390 0.06 -10.37 -19.72
CA LYS A 390 -0.53 -9.02 -19.87
C LYS A 390 -1.23 -8.59 -18.59
N VAL A 391 -0.47 -7.98 -17.68
CA VAL A 391 -0.94 -7.33 -16.46
C VAL A 391 -1.82 -6.11 -16.81
N PRO A 392 -2.95 -5.85 -16.12
CA PRO A 392 -3.73 -4.62 -16.32
C PRO A 392 -2.94 -3.39 -15.86
N GLU A 393 -3.13 -2.25 -16.53
CA GLU A 393 -2.33 -1.03 -16.30
C GLU A 393 -2.39 -0.51 -14.86
N ASN A 394 -3.59 -0.44 -14.27
CA ASN A 394 -3.79 -0.30 -12.82
C ASN A 394 -4.43 -1.57 -12.25
N GLY A 395 -3.68 -2.68 -12.20
CA GLY A 395 -4.23 -3.96 -11.75
C GLY A 395 -3.23 -5.05 -11.43
N ILE A 396 -3.78 -6.15 -10.92
CA ILE A 396 -3.08 -7.41 -10.70
C ILE A 396 -3.68 -8.52 -11.57
N LEU A 397 -2.82 -9.44 -11.98
CA LEU A 397 -3.21 -10.81 -12.26
C LEU A 397 -3.20 -11.61 -10.96
N ALA A 398 -4.17 -12.49 -10.80
CA ALA A 398 -4.20 -13.50 -9.74
C ALA A 398 -4.02 -14.89 -10.39
N PRO A 399 -2.78 -15.42 -10.45
CA PRO A 399 -2.54 -16.78 -10.92
C PRO A 399 -3.36 -17.77 -10.08
N ARG A 400 -4.21 -18.56 -10.72
CA ARG A 400 -5.09 -19.49 -10.00
C ARG A 400 -4.34 -20.76 -9.66
N VAL A 401 -4.48 -21.18 -8.41
CA VAL A 401 -4.03 -22.49 -7.94
C VAL A 401 -4.96 -23.57 -8.51
N THR A 402 -4.41 -24.45 -9.34
CA THR A 402 -5.13 -25.56 -9.98
C THR A 402 -5.63 -26.57 -8.95
N LEU A 403 -4.81 -26.87 -7.92
CA LEU A 403 -5.16 -27.80 -6.84
C LEU A 403 -5.20 -27.07 -5.48
N ASP A 404 -6.22 -26.24 -5.31
CA ASP A 404 -6.74 -25.78 -4.02
C ASP A 404 -8.22 -25.38 -4.19
N TRP A 405 -8.93 -25.21 -3.08
CA TRP A 405 -10.32 -24.73 -3.08
C TRP A 405 -10.43 -23.32 -3.68
N THR A 406 -11.52 -23.03 -4.41
CA THR A 406 -11.80 -21.68 -4.88
C THR A 406 -12.81 -21.03 -3.94
N TRP A 407 -12.53 -19.80 -3.54
CA TRP A 407 -13.50 -18.92 -2.90
C TRP A 407 -14.08 -17.99 -3.97
N TYR A 408 -15.34 -17.61 -3.82
CA TYR A 408 -15.98 -16.61 -4.66
C TYR A 408 -16.60 -15.54 -3.77
N ALA A 409 -16.41 -14.28 -4.12
CA ALA A 409 -17.03 -13.15 -3.43
C ALA A 409 -17.97 -12.43 -4.40
N MET A 410 -19.23 -12.30 -4.01
CA MET A 410 -20.18 -11.43 -4.71
C MET A 410 -20.04 -10.03 -4.13
N LEU A 411 -19.50 -9.10 -4.91
CA LEU A 411 -19.29 -7.72 -4.50
C LEU A 411 -20.61 -6.93 -4.39
N HIS A 412 -20.56 -5.73 -3.83
CA HIS A 412 -21.73 -4.87 -3.60
C HIS A 412 -22.36 -4.33 -4.91
N ASP A 413 -21.61 -4.33 -6.02
CA ASP A 413 -22.09 -4.07 -7.39
C ASP A 413 -22.68 -5.33 -8.06
N GLY A 414 -22.80 -6.44 -7.31
CA GLY A 414 -23.29 -7.73 -7.79
C GLY A 414 -22.25 -8.59 -8.51
N GLU A 415 -21.01 -8.09 -8.71
CA GLU A 415 -20.00 -8.82 -9.47
C GLU A 415 -19.48 -10.04 -8.68
N LEU A 416 -19.67 -11.24 -9.22
CA LEU A 416 -19.13 -12.47 -8.64
C LEU A 416 -17.68 -12.70 -9.11
N ARG A 417 -16.70 -12.42 -8.24
CA ARG A 417 -15.28 -12.66 -8.51
C ARG A 417 -14.77 -13.93 -7.84
N ALA A 418 -13.86 -14.63 -8.52
CA ALA A 418 -12.98 -15.58 -7.83
C ALA A 418 -12.11 -14.81 -6.83
N GLY A 419 -12.05 -15.28 -5.59
CA GLY A 419 -11.44 -14.60 -4.45
C GLY A 419 -9.93 -14.44 -4.63
N VAL A 420 -9.43 -13.24 -4.33
CA VAL A 420 -7.99 -12.97 -4.33
C VAL A 420 -7.43 -13.51 -3.02
N THR A 421 -6.51 -14.45 -3.13
CA THR A 421 -5.85 -15.08 -1.98
C THR A 421 -4.52 -14.40 -1.69
N ASP A 422 -4.00 -14.60 -0.49
CA ASP A 422 -2.60 -14.35 -0.14
C ASP A 422 -1.65 -15.43 -0.69
N ILE A 423 -2.10 -16.34 -1.57
CA ILE A 423 -1.24 -17.40 -2.12
C ILE A 423 -0.30 -16.80 -3.17
N THR A 424 -0.86 -16.19 -4.22
CA THR A 424 -0.09 -15.56 -5.29
C THR A 424 -0.85 -14.45 -6.02
N ALA A 425 -0.10 -13.45 -6.47
CA ALA A 425 -0.54 -12.37 -7.35
C ALA A 425 0.65 -11.84 -8.16
N PHE A 426 0.39 -11.20 -9.30
CA PHE A 426 1.40 -10.60 -10.16
C PHE A 426 0.91 -9.26 -10.71
N GLY A 427 1.64 -8.17 -10.48
CA GLY A 427 1.19 -6.84 -10.88
C GLY A 427 2.31 -5.82 -10.92
N ARG A 428 1.97 -4.58 -11.30
CA ARG A 428 2.87 -3.41 -11.15
C ARG A 428 3.03 -3.03 -9.66
N PRO A 429 4.12 -2.36 -9.24
CA PRO A 429 4.40 -2.07 -7.84
C PRO A 429 3.28 -1.34 -7.11
N ASN A 430 2.65 -0.34 -7.73
CA ASN A 430 1.54 0.41 -7.13
C ASN A 430 0.41 -0.53 -6.66
N ALA A 431 -0.10 -1.36 -7.57
CA ALA A 431 -1.16 -2.33 -7.29
C ALA A 431 -0.72 -3.43 -6.30
N MET A 432 0.55 -3.85 -6.38
CA MET A 432 1.09 -4.92 -5.56
C MET A 432 1.45 -4.47 -4.14
N PHE A 433 1.89 -3.24 -3.92
CA PHE A 433 2.05 -2.69 -2.57
C PHE A 433 0.69 -2.49 -1.89
N THR A 434 -0.34 -2.02 -2.58
CA THR A 434 -1.70 -2.00 -2.03
C THR A 434 -2.23 -3.40 -1.70
N TYR A 435 -1.94 -4.42 -2.54
CA TYR A 435 -2.25 -5.83 -2.25
C TYR A 435 -1.59 -6.31 -0.94
N LEU A 436 -0.29 -6.00 -0.74
CA LEU A 436 0.44 -6.40 0.46
C LEU A 436 0.02 -5.59 1.71
N ALA A 437 -0.47 -4.36 1.53
CA ALA A 437 -0.83 -3.44 2.61
C ALA A 437 -2.19 -3.70 3.29
N LEU A 438 -2.99 -4.68 2.83
CA LEU A 438 -4.33 -4.97 3.38
C LEU A 438 -4.36 -5.09 4.92
N TYR A 439 -3.29 -5.58 5.53
CA TYR A 439 -3.12 -5.64 6.99
C TYR A 439 -3.61 -4.37 7.72
N ARG A 440 -3.26 -3.19 7.21
CA ARG A 440 -3.56 -1.89 7.84
C ARG A 440 -5.06 -1.59 7.93
N GLU A 441 -5.86 -2.08 6.99
CA GLU A 441 -7.31 -1.83 6.92
C GLU A 441 -8.14 -3.11 7.14
N PHE A 442 -7.51 -4.27 7.40
CA PHE A 442 -8.18 -5.58 7.46
C PHE A 442 -9.30 -5.62 8.51
N ILE A 443 -9.04 -5.21 9.75
CA ILE A 443 -10.05 -5.24 10.83
C ILE A 443 -11.22 -4.31 10.50
N ARG A 444 -10.94 -3.09 10.04
CA ARG A 444 -11.96 -2.09 9.67
C ARG A 444 -12.81 -2.55 8.49
N THR A 445 -12.18 -3.06 7.44
CA THR A 445 -12.87 -3.57 6.24
C THR A 445 -13.72 -4.79 6.59
N ARG A 446 -13.24 -5.67 7.47
CA ARG A 446 -14.01 -6.85 7.91
C ARG A 446 -15.17 -6.49 8.84
N ALA A 447 -15.01 -5.48 9.72
CA ALA A 447 -16.12 -4.97 10.53
C ALA A 447 -17.23 -4.39 9.64
N PHE A 448 -16.87 -3.53 8.68
CA PHE A 448 -17.80 -2.97 7.69
C PHE A 448 -18.53 -4.04 6.85
N GLU A 449 -17.85 -5.14 6.50
CA GLU A 449 -18.51 -6.30 5.87
C GLU A 449 -19.64 -6.85 6.75
N LYS A 450 -19.42 -7.04 8.05
CA LYS A 450 -20.40 -7.71 8.92
C LYS A 450 -21.50 -6.80 9.44
N GLU A 451 -21.18 -5.54 9.69
CA GLU A 451 -22.14 -4.54 10.19
C GLU A 451 -23.07 -4.09 9.06
N THR A 452 -22.50 -3.68 7.92
CA THR A 452 -23.19 -2.90 6.88
C THR A 452 -23.31 -3.64 5.56
N ALA A 453 -22.19 -4.00 4.91
CA ALA A 453 -22.22 -4.38 3.49
C ALA A 453 -22.72 -5.81 3.24
N LYS A 454 -22.50 -6.73 4.18
CA LYS A 454 -23.02 -8.11 4.23
C LYS A 454 -22.85 -8.89 2.92
N TRP A 455 -21.74 -8.67 2.23
CA TRP A 455 -21.44 -9.36 0.98
C TRP A 455 -21.21 -10.85 1.21
N LYS A 456 -21.64 -11.68 0.24
CA LYS A 456 -21.60 -13.14 0.40
C LYS A 456 -20.30 -13.72 -0.14
N GLY A 457 -19.56 -14.37 0.76
CA GLY A 457 -18.45 -15.26 0.42
C GLY A 457 -18.96 -16.71 0.30
N PHE A 458 -18.63 -17.36 -0.81
CA PHE A 458 -18.91 -18.77 -1.09
C PHE A 458 -17.60 -19.54 -1.23
N ASN A 459 -17.58 -20.83 -0.89
CA ASN A 459 -16.43 -21.71 -1.15
C ASN A 459 -16.82 -22.89 -2.06
N THR A 460 -15.82 -23.57 -2.61
CA THR A 460 -16.00 -24.85 -3.32
C THR A 460 -15.71 -26.07 -2.45
N LYS A 461 -15.73 -25.91 -1.13
CA LYS A 461 -15.27 -26.91 -0.15
C LYS A 461 -16.40 -27.73 0.45
N THR A 462 -17.56 -27.13 0.71
CA THR A 462 -18.71 -27.82 1.28
C THR A 462 -19.75 -28.21 0.21
N ARG A 463 -20.25 -29.44 0.31
CA ARG A 463 -21.33 -30.01 -0.52
C ARG A 463 -22.73 -29.73 0.07
N GLU A 464 -22.79 -29.35 1.33
CA GLU A 464 -24.02 -29.18 2.11
C GLU A 464 -24.81 -27.94 1.70
N LYS A 465 -26.06 -28.14 1.30
CA LYS A 465 -26.99 -27.09 0.81
C LYS A 465 -27.72 -26.38 1.96
N ASN A 466 -27.02 -25.97 3.02
CA ASN A 466 -27.60 -25.02 3.96
C ASN A 466 -27.80 -23.68 3.23
N PRO A 467 -28.99 -23.02 3.31
CA PRO A 467 -29.32 -21.86 2.48
C PRO A 467 -28.32 -20.70 2.55
N ASP A 468 -27.62 -20.56 3.68
CA ASP A 468 -26.65 -19.51 3.87
C ASP A 468 -25.35 -19.74 3.09
N GLY A 469 -24.81 -20.97 3.07
CA GLY A 469 -23.60 -21.33 2.31
C GLY A 469 -22.33 -20.49 2.58
N GLN A 470 -22.36 -19.62 3.58
CA GLN A 470 -21.38 -18.58 3.86
C GLN A 470 -20.42 -19.01 4.96
N GLU A 471 -19.11 -18.83 4.75
CA GLU A 471 -18.16 -18.84 5.87
C GLU A 471 -18.19 -17.47 6.57
N GLY A 472 -18.39 -17.47 7.90
CA GLY A 472 -18.39 -16.26 8.72
C GLY A 472 -17.16 -15.38 8.45
N CYS A 473 -15.95 -15.94 8.52
CA CYS A 473 -14.70 -15.23 8.20
C CYS A 473 -13.80 -15.94 7.18
N THR A 474 -13.97 -15.62 5.89
CA THR A 474 -13.05 -15.93 4.76
C THR A 474 -12.28 -14.69 4.30
N PRO A 475 -10.95 -14.71 4.26
CA PRO A 475 -10.13 -13.52 3.99
C PRO A 475 -10.11 -13.10 2.50
N GLU A 476 -10.44 -14.00 1.57
CA GLU A 476 -10.26 -13.82 0.11
C GLU A 476 -11.19 -12.77 -0.51
N GLY A 477 -12.39 -12.60 0.06
CA GLY A 477 -13.35 -11.58 -0.37
C GLY A 477 -12.94 -10.18 0.04
N ILE A 478 -12.29 -10.05 1.21
CA ILE A 478 -11.82 -8.76 1.74
C ILE A 478 -10.75 -8.18 0.82
N LEU A 479 -9.79 -9.00 0.39
CA LEU A 479 -8.73 -8.55 -0.50
C LEU A 479 -9.26 -8.16 -1.88
N ALA A 480 -10.21 -8.91 -2.44
CA ALA A 480 -10.87 -8.54 -3.69
C ALA A 480 -11.61 -7.19 -3.60
N TYR A 481 -12.29 -6.93 -2.48
CA TYR A 481 -12.97 -5.66 -2.20
C TYR A 481 -11.98 -4.50 -1.95
N TRP A 482 -10.96 -4.71 -1.13
CA TRP A 482 -9.91 -3.74 -0.81
C TRP A 482 -9.22 -3.22 -2.08
N LEU A 483 -8.85 -4.12 -2.98
CA LEU A 483 -8.27 -3.74 -4.29
C LEU A 483 -9.29 -2.96 -5.13
N ARG A 484 -10.55 -3.41 -5.18
CA ARG A 484 -11.63 -2.75 -5.94
C ARG A 484 -11.89 -1.31 -5.48
N ILE A 485 -11.91 -1.02 -4.17
CA ILE A 485 -12.12 0.34 -3.66
C ILE A 485 -10.91 1.27 -3.86
N ASN A 486 -9.70 0.70 -3.94
CA ASN A 486 -8.50 1.44 -4.35
C ASN A 486 -8.35 1.55 -5.89
N GLY A 487 -9.40 1.23 -6.65
CA GLY A 487 -9.42 1.32 -8.12
C GLY A 487 -8.59 0.27 -8.85
N ILE A 488 -8.06 -0.74 -8.15
CA ILE A 488 -7.16 -1.75 -8.70
C ILE A 488 -7.98 -2.87 -9.36
N ALA A 489 -7.76 -3.08 -10.65
CA ALA A 489 -8.37 -4.17 -11.40
C ALA A 489 -7.78 -5.53 -10.97
N VAL A 490 -8.64 -6.54 -10.85
CA VAL A 490 -8.26 -7.93 -10.54
C VAL A 490 -8.67 -8.80 -11.71
N LYS A 491 -7.72 -9.58 -12.24
CA LYS A 491 -7.99 -10.56 -13.31
C LYS A 491 -7.40 -11.93 -12.95
N THR A 492 -8.25 -12.95 -12.87
CA THR A 492 -7.79 -14.33 -12.59
C THR A 492 -7.11 -14.93 -13.82
N ASP A 493 -5.99 -15.65 -13.64
CA ASP A 493 -5.30 -16.37 -14.72
C ASP A 493 -5.25 -17.87 -14.42
N TRP A 494 -6.01 -18.65 -15.19
CA TRP A 494 -6.21 -20.10 -15.00
C TRP A 494 -5.12 -20.98 -15.64
N ARG A 495 -4.10 -20.39 -16.26
CA ARG A 495 -3.09 -21.11 -17.06
C ARG A 495 -1.97 -21.76 -16.23
N PHE A 496 -1.96 -21.56 -14.92
CA PHE A 496 -0.88 -22.01 -14.04
C PHE A 496 -1.15 -23.39 -13.42
N LYS A 497 -0.37 -24.40 -13.85
CA LYS A 497 -0.39 -25.76 -13.30
C LYS A 497 0.38 -25.83 -11.96
N MET A 498 -0.20 -25.18 -10.94
CA MET A 498 0.34 -25.07 -9.58
C MET A 498 -0.67 -25.53 -8.50
N GLY A 499 -0.18 -25.94 -7.33
CA GLY A 499 -0.98 -26.49 -6.23
C GLY A 499 -0.21 -26.50 -4.91
N LEU A 500 -0.91 -26.74 -3.81
CA LEU A 500 -0.35 -26.50 -2.48
C LEU A 500 0.08 -27.79 -1.76
N LEU A 501 1.29 -27.72 -1.20
CA LEU A 501 1.80 -28.69 -0.23
C LEU A 501 1.10 -28.48 1.11
N ARG A 502 0.67 -29.57 1.75
CA ARG A 502 0.01 -29.56 3.06
C ARG A 502 0.64 -30.61 3.98
N GLY A 503 0.66 -30.33 5.29
CA GLY A 503 1.13 -31.27 6.32
C GLY A 503 2.54 -31.81 6.06
N ASN A 504 2.66 -33.12 5.85
CA ASN A 504 3.90 -33.83 5.51
C ASN A 504 4.43 -33.57 4.08
N GLY A 505 4.15 -32.39 3.52
CA GLY A 505 4.65 -31.96 2.21
C GLY A 505 4.13 -32.82 1.06
N LYS A 506 2.90 -33.34 1.17
CA LYS A 506 2.14 -33.94 0.06
C LYS A 506 1.26 -32.88 -0.59
N VAL A 507 1.03 -33.01 -1.90
CA VAL A 507 -0.06 -32.29 -2.59
C VAL A 507 -1.37 -32.96 -2.19
N ILE A 508 -2.36 -32.17 -1.78
CA ILE A 508 -3.73 -32.66 -1.61
C ILE A 508 -4.54 -32.19 -2.82
N PHE A 509 -5.03 -33.15 -3.60
CA PHE A 509 -5.85 -32.90 -4.79
C PHE A 509 -7.29 -32.57 -4.35
N THR A 510 -7.79 -31.38 -4.65
CA THR A 510 -9.11 -30.90 -4.19
C THR A 510 -9.99 -30.42 -5.34
N CYS A 511 -10.20 -31.25 -6.37
CA CYS A 511 -11.41 -31.09 -7.20
C CYS A 511 -12.63 -31.37 -6.32
N PRO A 512 -13.65 -30.49 -6.28
CA PRO A 512 -14.86 -30.75 -5.52
C PRO A 512 -15.67 -31.89 -6.17
N GLU A 513 -16.07 -32.89 -5.38
CA GLU A 513 -17.03 -33.89 -5.85
C GLU A 513 -18.31 -33.23 -6.37
N GLY A 514 -18.66 -33.51 -7.64
CA GLY A 514 -19.85 -32.93 -8.27
C GLY A 514 -19.73 -31.45 -8.69
N ARG A 515 -18.52 -30.89 -8.79
CA ARG A 515 -18.26 -29.62 -9.51
C ARG A 515 -17.00 -29.70 -10.38
N GLY A 516 -16.94 -30.70 -11.27
CA GLY A 516 -15.81 -30.92 -12.18
C GLY A 516 -15.49 -29.71 -13.06
N TRP A 517 -16.51 -28.92 -13.42
CA TRP A 517 -16.41 -27.67 -14.16
C TRP A 517 -15.60 -26.55 -13.49
N LEU A 518 -15.18 -26.72 -12.23
CA LEU A 518 -14.29 -25.81 -11.53
C LEU A 518 -12.81 -26.22 -11.58
N CYS A 519 -12.49 -27.37 -12.21
CA CYS A 519 -11.13 -27.86 -12.34
C CYS A 519 -10.52 -27.52 -13.72
N PRO A 520 -9.28 -26.98 -13.79
CA PRO A 520 -8.60 -26.71 -15.05
C PRO A 520 -8.50 -27.93 -15.97
N GLY A 521 -8.91 -27.75 -17.23
CA GLY A 521 -8.99 -28.82 -18.23
C GLY A 521 -10.39 -29.41 -18.43
N PHE A 522 -11.40 -28.99 -17.63
CA PHE A 522 -12.77 -29.37 -17.89
C PHE A 522 -13.31 -28.75 -19.19
N VAL A 523 -13.71 -29.60 -20.12
CA VAL A 523 -14.61 -29.25 -21.23
C VAL A 523 -15.98 -29.82 -20.86
N PRO A 524 -17.05 -29.02 -20.82
CA PRO A 524 -18.38 -29.55 -20.56
C PRO A 524 -18.77 -30.55 -21.64
N GLN A 525 -19.10 -31.78 -21.21
CA GLN A 525 -19.91 -32.66 -22.04
C GLN A 525 -21.33 -32.08 -22.00
N VAL A 526 -21.71 -31.43 -23.09
CA VAL A 526 -23.09 -31.03 -23.36
C VAL A 526 -23.82 -32.29 -23.82
N HIS A 527 -24.90 -32.67 -23.13
CA HIS A 527 -25.78 -33.73 -23.60
C HIS A 527 -26.56 -33.25 -24.84
N ASP A 528 -27.10 -34.18 -25.64
CA ASP A 528 -27.88 -33.84 -26.85
C ASP A 528 -29.17 -33.02 -26.54
N ASP A 529 -29.57 -32.93 -25.26
CA ASP A 529 -30.66 -32.09 -24.76
C ASP A 529 -30.22 -30.67 -24.33
N GLY A 530 -28.93 -30.35 -24.40
CA GLY A 530 -28.34 -29.06 -24.01
C GLY A 530 -27.96 -28.94 -22.53
N THR A 531 -28.09 -29.99 -21.71
CA THR A 531 -27.69 -29.96 -20.29
C THR A 531 -26.18 -30.11 -20.08
N LEU A 532 -25.69 -29.64 -18.92
CA LEU A 532 -24.27 -29.54 -18.55
C LEU A 532 -23.96 -30.33 -17.27
N PHE A 533 -22.74 -30.86 -17.18
CA PHE A 533 -22.15 -31.54 -16.01
C PHE A 533 -21.17 -30.66 -15.21
#